data_AF-A0AAU9KMW1-F1
#
_entry.id   AF-A0AAU9KMW1-F1
#
_cell.length_a   1.000
_cell.length_b   1.000
_cell.length_c   1.000
_cell.angle_alpha   90.00
_cell.angle_beta   90.00
_cell.angle_gamma   90.00
#
_symmetry.space_group_name_H-M   'P 1'
#
loop_
_entity.id
_entity.type
_entity.pdbx_description
1 polymer ?
#
loop_
_entity_poly.entity_id
_entity_poly.type
_entity_poly.pdbx_seq_one_letter_code
_entity_poly.pdbx_strand_id
1 'polypeptide(L)'
;MMWRVAIRPPCTALPSRQLALATRKSPAVPSTTINPPRRYVNTLRVWTLYDCSGIQQSREDEVMADMWRRWKATRRKPVTANLAVTQYSLDESWTAFVRRWNSKSHFGELLPYRKEQRRKYGLSDLREKVCTMCWNAGRPYCYLRRCKGCQFRRGEQAPTRDEWELILAQYPMTVEELP
;
A
#
# COMPACT_ATOMS: atom_id res chain seq x y z
N MET A 1 36.56 -2.00 -1.86
CA MET A 1 36.12 -0.66 -1.37
C MET A 1 34.83 -0.85 -0.59
N MET A 2 34.89 -0.51 0.69
CA MET A 2 33.93 -0.87 1.73
C MET A 2 32.69 0.03 1.69
N TRP A 3 31.50 -0.58 1.71
CA TRP A 3 30.22 0.10 1.81
C TRP A 3 29.96 0.49 3.28
N ARG A 4 29.92 1.78 3.60
CA ARG A 4 29.45 2.26 4.90
C ARG A 4 27.94 2.52 4.83
N VAL A 5 27.18 1.59 5.39
CA VAL A 5 25.76 1.71 5.71
C VAL A 5 25.62 2.73 6.85
N ALA A 6 24.98 3.87 6.59
CA ALA A 6 24.56 4.79 7.65
C ALA A 6 23.31 4.22 8.33
N ILE A 7 23.53 3.46 9.40
CA ILE A 7 22.51 2.96 10.32
C ILE A 7 21.94 4.16 11.08
N ARG A 8 20.63 4.42 10.95
CA ARG A 8 19.93 5.35 11.85
C ARG A 8 19.91 4.77 13.27
N PRO A 9 20.20 5.56 14.32
CA PRO A 9 20.14 5.08 15.70
C PRO A 9 18.68 4.83 16.14
N PRO A 10 18.44 3.82 17.00
CA PRO A 10 17.12 3.55 17.56
C PRO A 10 16.76 4.62 18.59
N CYS A 11 15.56 5.19 18.50
CA CYS A 11 14.99 6.00 19.56
C CYS A 11 14.81 5.13 20.81
N THR A 12 15.53 5.50 21.86
CA THR A 12 15.56 4.86 23.17
C THR A 12 14.22 4.92 23.91
N ALA A 13 13.95 3.84 24.62
CA ALA A 13 12.83 3.66 25.54
C ALA A 13 12.88 4.63 26.74
N LEU A 14 11.70 5.00 27.24
CA LEU A 14 11.47 5.52 28.59
C LEU A 14 10.25 4.81 29.22
N PRO A 15 10.16 4.74 30.56
CA PRO A 15 9.86 3.50 31.26
C PRO A 15 8.41 3.29 31.68
N SER A 16 8.10 2.01 31.90
CA SER A 16 6.90 1.46 32.56
C SER A 16 6.57 2.17 33.87
N ARG A 17 5.32 2.63 34.00
CA ARG A 17 4.67 2.85 35.29
C ARG A 17 3.45 1.95 35.37
N GLN A 18 3.57 0.92 36.19
CA GLN A 18 2.45 0.09 36.67
C GLN A 18 1.52 0.96 37.52
N LEU A 19 0.21 0.87 37.28
CA LEU A 19 -0.79 1.23 38.27
C LEU A 19 -1.82 0.10 38.37
N ALA A 20 -2.06 -0.28 39.62
CA ALA A 20 -2.69 -1.50 40.06
C ALA A 20 -4.18 -1.63 39.69
N LEU A 21 -4.61 -2.88 39.50
CA LEU A 21 -6.01 -3.27 39.42
C LEU A 21 -6.73 -2.95 40.74
N ALA A 22 -7.87 -2.26 40.64
CA ALA A 22 -8.90 -2.27 41.67
C ALA A 22 -10.19 -2.86 41.06
N THR A 23 -10.44 -4.14 41.32
CA THR A 23 -11.72 -4.80 41.04
C THR A 23 -12.79 -4.28 41.99
N ARG A 24 -13.76 -3.52 41.46
CA ARG A 24 -15.08 -3.36 42.09
C ARG A 24 -16.11 -4.14 41.30
N LYS A 25 -16.65 -5.21 41.91
CA LYS A 25 -17.89 -5.86 41.47
C LYS A 25 -19.06 -4.91 41.74
N SER A 26 -19.94 -4.73 40.75
CA SER A 26 -21.30 -4.20 40.95
C SER A 26 -22.26 -4.84 39.95
N PRO A 27 -23.56 -4.92 40.30
CA PRO A 27 -24.39 -6.09 40.07
C PRO A 27 -25.02 -6.14 38.67
N ALA A 28 -25.46 -7.34 38.30
CA ALA A 28 -26.03 -7.69 37.01
C ALA A 28 -27.34 -6.93 36.72
N VAL A 29 -27.38 -6.26 35.57
CA VAL A 29 -28.60 -5.75 34.92
C VAL A 29 -29.00 -6.77 33.85
N PRO A 30 -30.27 -7.22 33.79
CA PRO A 30 -30.70 -8.19 32.79
C PRO A 30 -30.58 -7.58 31.39
N SER A 31 -29.74 -8.21 30.56
CA SER A 31 -29.41 -7.74 29.21
C SER A 31 -30.52 -8.14 28.23
N THR A 32 -31.48 -7.25 28.03
CA THR A 32 -32.35 -7.28 26.83
C THR A 32 -31.44 -7.20 25.61
N THR A 33 -31.40 -8.30 24.84
CA THR A 33 -30.48 -8.45 23.69
C THR A 33 -30.98 -7.64 22.50
N ILE A 34 -30.78 -6.33 22.54
CA ILE A 34 -30.75 -5.49 21.34
C ILE A 34 -29.34 -5.66 20.79
N ASN A 35 -29.19 -6.40 19.67
CA ASN A 35 -27.91 -6.47 18.96
C ASN A 35 -27.45 -5.02 18.68
N PRO A 36 -26.36 -4.55 19.32
CA PRO A 36 -25.91 -3.19 19.11
C PRO A 36 -25.54 -3.02 17.64
N PRO A 37 -25.84 -1.86 17.01
CA PRO A 37 -25.48 -1.62 15.62
C PRO A 37 -23.97 -1.86 15.48
N ARG A 38 -23.59 -2.82 14.62
CA ARG A 38 -22.19 -3.11 14.33
C ARG A 38 -21.51 -1.79 13.95
N ARG A 39 -20.57 -1.32 14.77
CA ARG A 39 -19.73 -0.16 14.42
C ARG A 39 -19.13 -0.42 13.04
N TYR A 40 -19.13 0.57 12.16
CA TYR A 40 -18.64 0.44 10.77
C TYR A 40 -17.28 -0.27 10.67
N VAL A 41 -16.36 0.02 11.60
CA VAL A 41 -15.04 -0.63 11.71
C VAL A 41 -15.11 -2.15 11.88
N ASN A 42 -16.12 -2.68 12.57
CA ASN A 42 -16.34 -4.12 12.75
C ASN A 42 -16.82 -4.79 11.45
N THR A 43 -17.34 -4.00 10.50
CA THR A 43 -17.69 -4.49 9.18
C THR A 43 -16.49 -4.52 8.24
N LEU A 44 -15.39 -3.83 8.56
CA LEU A 44 -14.21 -3.82 7.71
C LEU A 44 -13.32 -5.04 7.94
N ARG A 45 -13.39 -5.68 9.12
CA ARG A 45 -12.55 -6.83 9.53
C ARG A 45 -13.40 -8.03 9.90
N VAL A 46 -14.14 -8.55 8.92
CA VAL A 46 -15.01 -9.71 9.13
C VAL A 46 -14.22 -11.01 9.05
N TRP A 47 -13.25 -11.07 8.13
CA TRP A 47 -12.37 -12.22 7.93
C TRP A 47 -10.93 -11.80 8.13
N THR A 48 -10.14 -12.65 8.81
CA THR A 48 -8.69 -12.50 8.91
C THR A 48 -8.04 -12.79 7.56
N LEU A 49 -6.84 -12.29 7.33
CA LEU A 49 -6.11 -12.56 6.10
C LEU A 49 -6.01 -14.07 5.81
N TYR A 50 -6.45 -14.47 4.61
CA TYR A 50 -6.52 -15.85 4.10
C TYR A 50 -7.62 -16.74 4.69
N ASP A 51 -8.48 -16.23 5.56
CA ASP A 51 -9.69 -16.94 5.96
C ASP A 51 -10.70 -17.01 4.80
N CYS A 52 -10.86 -18.20 4.22
CA CYS A 52 -11.74 -18.46 3.08
C CYS A 52 -13.18 -18.81 3.48
N SER A 53 -13.53 -18.82 4.78
CA SER A 53 -14.87 -19.19 5.27
C SER A 53 -16.00 -18.32 4.70
N GLY A 54 -15.70 -17.09 4.29
CA GLY A 54 -16.67 -16.17 3.68
C GLY A 54 -16.79 -16.24 2.17
N ILE A 55 -15.99 -17.04 1.48
CA ILE A 55 -15.88 -17.03 0.02
C ILE A 55 -16.90 -18.00 -0.58
N GLN A 56 -17.80 -17.45 -1.41
CA GLN A 56 -18.73 -18.27 -2.18
C GLN A 56 -18.02 -18.94 -3.35
N GLN A 57 -18.29 -20.23 -3.57
CA GLN A 57 -17.62 -21.05 -4.59
C GLN A 57 -16.10 -20.93 -4.47
N SER A 58 -15.61 -21.07 -3.23
CA SER A 58 -14.19 -20.98 -2.94
C SER A 58 -13.42 -21.99 -3.79
N ARG A 59 -12.26 -21.53 -4.28
CA ARG A 59 -11.22 -22.42 -4.77
C ARG A 59 -10.35 -22.82 -3.59
N GLU A 60 -9.30 -23.59 -3.87
CA GLU A 60 -8.26 -23.90 -2.89
C GLU A 60 -7.71 -22.62 -2.25
N ASP A 61 -7.39 -22.68 -0.95
CA ASP A 61 -6.99 -21.51 -0.16
C ASP A 61 -5.77 -20.79 -0.75
N GLU A 62 -4.81 -21.55 -1.27
CA GLU A 62 -3.62 -20.99 -1.94
C GLU A 62 -3.98 -20.20 -3.21
N VAL A 63 -4.96 -20.70 -3.98
CA VAL A 63 -5.46 -20.04 -5.18
C VAL A 63 -6.17 -18.74 -4.79
N MET A 64 -6.95 -18.73 -3.71
CA MET A 64 -7.62 -17.53 -3.21
C MET A 64 -6.60 -16.49 -2.70
N ALA A 65 -5.56 -16.95 -1.99
CA ALA A 65 -4.46 -16.10 -1.55
C ALA A 65 -3.71 -15.46 -2.73
N ASP A 66 -3.39 -16.24 -3.77
CA ASP A 66 -2.73 -15.72 -4.97
C ASP A 66 -3.62 -14.72 -5.74
N MET A 67 -4.92 -15.01 -5.88
CA MET A 67 -5.88 -14.09 -6.50
C MET A 67 -5.94 -12.75 -5.76
N TRP A 68 -5.95 -12.76 -4.43
CA TRP A 68 -5.87 -11.55 -3.62
C TRP A 68 -4.56 -10.80 -3.83
N ARG A 69 -3.41 -11.49 -3.85
CA ARG A 69 -2.10 -10.86 -4.12
C ARG A 69 -2.10 -10.19 -5.48
N ARG A 70 -2.61 -10.86 -6.52
CA ARG A 70 -2.77 -10.30 -7.87
C ARG A 70 -3.69 -9.08 -7.85
N TRP A 71 -4.83 -9.14 -7.17
CA TRP A 71 -5.74 -8.01 -7.02
C TRP A 71 -5.07 -6.80 -6.36
N LYS A 72 -4.30 -7.00 -5.28
CA LYS A 72 -3.52 -5.91 -4.65
C LYS A 72 -2.41 -5.39 -5.55
N ALA A 73 -1.74 -6.26 -6.30
CA ALA A 73 -0.76 -5.87 -7.31
C ALA A 73 -1.40 -5.00 -8.40
N THR A 74 -2.65 -5.28 -8.82
CA THR A 74 -3.45 -4.37 -9.66
C THR A 74 -3.82 -3.07 -8.97
N ARG A 75 -3.25 -2.71 -7.82
CA ARG A 75 -3.35 -1.40 -7.16
C ARG A 75 -2.02 -0.90 -6.61
N ARG A 76 -0.90 -1.60 -6.88
CA ARG A 76 0.42 -1.33 -6.27
C ARG A 76 0.34 -1.26 -4.73
N LYS A 77 -0.55 -2.05 -4.15
CA LYS A 77 -0.70 -2.14 -2.69
C LYS A 77 0.16 -3.29 -2.19
N PRO A 78 0.88 -3.13 -1.07
CA PRO A 78 1.72 -4.18 -0.53
C PRO A 78 0.89 -5.37 -0.06
N VAL A 79 1.43 -6.57 -0.21
CA VAL A 79 0.77 -7.83 0.18
C VAL A 79 1.22 -8.34 1.55
N THR A 80 2.28 -7.75 2.10
CA THR A 80 2.81 -8.02 3.43
C THR A 80 2.74 -6.79 4.30
N ALA A 81 2.74 -7.00 5.62
CA ALA A 81 2.80 -5.90 6.57
C ALA A 81 4.15 -5.18 6.45
N ASN A 82 4.13 -3.87 6.64
CA ASN A 82 5.31 -3.02 6.68
C ASN A 82 5.03 -1.80 7.56
N LEU A 83 5.97 -0.84 7.63
CA LEU A 83 5.83 0.35 8.47
C LEU A 83 4.54 1.16 8.23
N ALA A 84 3.97 1.11 7.02
CA ALA A 84 2.75 1.83 6.65
C ALA A 84 1.51 0.94 6.55
N VAL A 85 1.66 -0.39 6.53
CA VAL A 85 0.57 -1.35 6.34
C VAL A 85 0.59 -2.36 7.47
N THR A 86 -0.40 -2.26 8.35
CA THR A 86 -0.58 -3.14 9.51
C THR A 86 -1.26 -4.44 9.13
N GLN A 87 -1.19 -5.45 10.01
CA GLN A 87 -1.96 -6.70 9.85
C GLN A 87 -3.46 -6.41 9.69
N TYR A 88 -4.00 -5.49 10.51
CA TYR A 88 -5.37 -5.03 10.39
C TYR A 88 -5.71 -4.48 8.99
N SER A 89 -4.79 -3.75 8.36
CA SER A 89 -4.98 -3.25 6.99
C SER A 89 -5.05 -4.39 5.97
N LEU A 90 -4.35 -5.50 6.23
CA LEU A 90 -4.41 -6.69 5.40
C LEU A 90 -5.74 -7.41 5.57
N ASP A 91 -6.21 -7.60 6.81
CA ASP A 91 -7.52 -8.20 7.11
C ASP A 91 -8.67 -7.38 6.50
N GLU A 92 -8.58 -6.04 6.56
CA GLU A 92 -9.53 -5.15 5.90
C GLU A 92 -9.54 -5.32 4.39
N SER A 93 -8.34 -5.43 3.80
CA SER A 93 -8.22 -5.66 2.37
C SER A 93 -8.70 -7.05 1.95
N TRP A 94 -8.53 -8.07 2.79
CA TRP A 94 -9.03 -9.41 2.57
C TRP A 94 -10.56 -9.42 2.64
N THR A 95 -11.16 -8.81 3.66
CA THR A 95 -12.61 -8.66 3.77
C THR A 95 -13.22 -7.96 2.55
N ALA A 96 -12.57 -6.90 2.05
CA ALA A 96 -13.00 -6.22 0.83
C ALA A 96 -12.87 -7.10 -0.42
N PHE A 97 -11.86 -7.97 -0.48
CA PHE A 97 -11.69 -8.95 -1.55
C PHE A 97 -12.79 -10.00 -1.53
N VAL A 98 -13.07 -10.61 -0.37
CA VAL A 98 -14.14 -11.61 -0.19
C VAL A 98 -15.49 -11.03 -0.62
N ARG A 99 -15.84 -9.82 -0.15
CA ARG A 99 -17.07 -9.13 -0.57
C ARG A 99 -17.14 -8.89 -2.07
N ARG A 100 -16.01 -8.53 -2.69
CA ARG A 100 -15.95 -8.27 -4.13
C ARG A 100 -16.03 -9.54 -4.95
N TRP A 101 -15.45 -10.63 -4.46
CA TRP A 101 -15.57 -11.96 -5.05
C TRP A 101 -17.04 -12.39 -5.06
N ASN A 102 -17.72 -12.31 -3.93
CA ASN A 102 -19.11 -12.74 -3.80
C ASN A 102 -20.11 -11.84 -4.56
N SER A 103 -19.79 -10.56 -4.77
CA SER A 103 -20.71 -9.60 -5.43
C SER A 103 -20.55 -9.51 -6.94
N LYS A 104 -19.44 -9.98 -7.52
CA LYS A 104 -19.18 -9.85 -8.95
C LYS A 104 -18.90 -11.21 -9.58
N SER A 105 -19.80 -11.64 -10.45
CA SER A 105 -19.55 -12.75 -11.36
C SER A 105 -18.27 -12.51 -12.17
N HIS A 106 -17.52 -13.59 -12.43
CA HIS A 106 -16.27 -13.59 -13.22
C HIS A 106 -15.16 -12.67 -12.68
N PHE A 107 -15.22 -12.25 -11.41
CA PHE A 107 -14.20 -11.36 -10.85
C PHE A 107 -12.78 -11.93 -10.97
N GLY A 108 -12.61 -13.24 -10.70
CA GLY A 108 -11.33 -13.94 -10.84
C GLY A 108 -10.78 -13.92 -12.27
N GLU A 109 -11.64 -14.08 -13.28
CA GLU A 109 -11.25 -14.06 -14.70
C GLU A 109 -10.82 -12.67 -15.18
N LEU A 110 -11.40 -11.61 -14.59
CA LEU A 110 -11.06 -10.22 -14.93
C LEU A 110 -9.72 -9.77 -14.32
N LEU A 111 -9.17 -10.47 -13.32
CA LEU A 111 -7.93 -10.06 -12.65
C LEU A 111 -6.69 -10.13 -13.56
N PRO A 112 -6.43 -11.25 -14.29
CA PRO A 112 -5.36 -11.31 -15.28
C PRO A 112 -5.46 -10.20 -16.32
N TYR A 113 -6.65 -9.98 -16.89
CA TYR A 113 -6.87 -8.93 -17.88
C TYR A 113 -6.54 -7.54 -17.33
N ARG A 114 -7.01 -7.20 -16.12
CA ARG A 114 -6.69 -5.91 -15.49
C ARG A 114 -5.20 -5.74 -15.17
N LYS A 115 -4.53 -6.82 -14.77
CA LYS A 115 -3.07 -6.80 -14.56
C LYS A 115 -2.35 -6.52 -15.87
N GLU A 116 -2.75 -7.17 -16.95
CA GLU A 116 -2.16 -7.00 -18.27
C GLU A 116 -2.40 -5.61 -18.85
N GLN A 117 -3.64 -5.11 -18.78
CA GLN A 117 -3.98 -3.75 -19.21
C GLN A 117 -3.15 -2.70 -18.48
N ARG A 118 -2.93 -2.87 -17.18
CA ARG A 118 -2.04 -1.99 -16.44
C ARG A 118 -0.58 -2.15 -16.84
N ARG A 119 -0.10 -3.36 -17.11
CA ARG A 119 1.27 -3.56 -17.60
C ARG A 119 1.45 -2.85 -18.94
N LYS A 120 0.51 -3.04 -19.85
CA LYS A 120 0.54 -2.49 -21.22
C LYS A 120 0.38 -0.98 -21.28
N TYR A 121 -0.58 -0.42 -20.54
CA TYR A 121 -0.92 1.02 -20.60
C TYR A 121 -0.49 1.80 -19.36
N GLY A 122 0.17 1.15 -18.40
CA GLY A 122 0.67 1.80 -17.22
C GLY A 122 1.94 2.57 -17.55
N LEU A 123 1.96 3.86 -17.21
CA LEU A 123 3.18 4.68 -17.25
C LEU A 123 4.20 4.29 -16.16
N SER A 124 4.03 3.12 -15.56
CA SER A 124 4.74 2.63 -14.39
C SER A 124 6.21 2.34 -14.70
N ASP A 125 6.43 1.54 -15.74
CA ASP A 125 7.75 1.08 -16.14
C ASP A 125 8.49 2.22 -16.87
N LEU A 126 7.77 3.00 -17.68
CA LEU A 126 8.30 4.23 -18.27
C LEU A 126 8.76 5.22 -17.20
N ARG A 127 7.97 5.38 -16.11
CA ARG A 127 8.37 6.25 -14.99
C ARG A 127 9.66 5.79 -14.33
N GLU A 128 9.80 4.50 -14.12
CA GLU A 128 11.01 3.91 -13.54
C GLU A 128 12.22 4.10 -14.47
N LYS A 129 12.05 3.83 -15.77
CA LYS A 129 13.09 4.03 -16.78
C LYS A 129 13.57 5.48 -16.84
N VAL A 130 12.66 6.45 -16.95
CA VAL A 130 13.01 7.88 -16.98
C VAL A 130 13.68 8.30 -15.68
N CYS A 131 13.21 7.82 -14.51
CA CYS A 131 13.88 8.10 -13.25
C CYS A 131 15.32 7.55 -13.20
N THR A 132 15.54 6.33 -13.70
CA THR A 132 16.88 5.72 -13.79
C THR A 132 17.78 6.48 -14.76
N MET A 133 17.27 6.92 -15.91
CA MET A 133 18.02 7.73 -16.87
C MET A 133 18.44 9.08 -16.27
N CYS A 134 17.51 9.78 -15.60
CA CYS A 134 17.82 11.02 -14.88
C CYS A 134 18.89 10.79 -13.80
N TRP A 135 18.82 9.67 -13.08
CA TRP A 135 19.80 9.32 -12.05
C TRP A 135 21.20 9.07 -12.64
N ASN A 136 21.28 8.26 -13.70
CA ASN A 136 22.55 7.92 -14.35
C ASN A 136 23.20 9.15 -15.00
N ALA A 137 22.39 10.08 -15.50
CA ALA A 137 22.84 11.37 -16.02
C ALA A 137 23.22 12.38 -14.92
N GLY A 138 23.18 11.99 -13.64
CA GLY A 138 23.56 12.86 -12.52
C GLY A 138 22.61 14.03 -12.26
N ARG A 139 21.39 14.01 -12.84
CA ARG A 139 20.44 15.12 -12.72
C ARG A 139 19.97 15.26 -11.28
N PRO A 140 19.80 16.51 -10.78
CA PRO A 140 19.38 16.74 -9.40
C PRO A 140 17.93 16.28 -9.13
N TYR A 141 17.10 16.19 -10.18
CA TYR A 141 15.68 15.85 -10.09
C TYR A 141 15.25 14.99 -11.28
N CYS A 142 14.26 14.09 -11.08
CA CYS A 142 13.58 13.40 -12.19
C CYS A 142 12.38 14.22 -12.68
N TYR A 143 12.12 14.22 -14.00
CA TYR A 143 11.02 14.99 -14.61
C TYR A 143 9.63 14.66 -14.05
N LEU A 144 9.48 13.49 -13.44
CA LEU A 144 8.24 12.99 -12.88
C LEU A 144 7.94 13.55 -11.48
N ARG A 145 8.91 14.22 -10.83
CA ARG A 145 8.77 14.80 -9.48
C ARG A 145 7.61 15.80 -9.38
N ARG A 146 7.40 16.63 -10.41
CA ARG A 146 6.29 17.60 -10.44
C ARG A 146 4.94 16.93 -10.70
N CYS A 147 4.91 15.86 -11.50
CA CYS A 147 3.64 15.27 -11.95
C CYS A 147 3.09 14.17 -11.05
N LYS A 148 3.91 13.35 -10.37
CA LYS A 148 3.46 12.39 -9.33
C LYS A 148 4.64 12.01 -8.44
N GLY A 149 4.52 12.18 -7.13
CA GLY A 149 5.57 11.96 -6.11
C GLY A 149 6.48 10.75 -6.34
N CYS A 150 7.59 11.00 -7.04
CA CYS A 150 8.70 10.06 -7.15
C CYS A 150 9.42 9.98 -5.81
N GLN A 151 9.76 8.77 -5.37
CA GLN A 151 10.42 8.52 -4.08
C GLN A 151 11.94 8.71 -4.15
N PHE A 152 12.52 8.81 -5.35
CA PHE A 152 13.95 9.00 -5.55
C PHE A 152 14.33 10.47 -5.35
N ARG A 153 15.20 10.73 -4.38
CA ARG A 153 15.63 12.07 -3.93
C ARG A 153 17.14 12.26 -4.13
N ARG A 154 17.53 13.34 -4.81
CA ARG A 154 18.65 14.20 -4.40
C ARG A 154 18.03 15.53 -3.98
N GLY A 155 18.33 16.01 -2.79
CA GLY A 155 17.75 17.24 -2.22
C GLY A 155 16.42 17.07 -1.48
N GLU A 156 16.28 17.81 -0.39
CA GLU A 156 15.18 17.72 0.58
C GLU A 156 13.89 18.39 0.10
N GLN A 157 13.99 19.42 -0.74
CA GLN A 157 12.86 20.24 -1.20
C GLN A 157 12.64 20.09 -2.71
N ALA A 158 11.37 20.17 -3.13
CA ALA A 158 11.03 20.17 -4.56
C ALA A 158 11.33 21.54 -5.16
N PRO A 159 11.87 21.61 -6.38
CA PRO A 159 12.16 22.88 -7.03
C PRO A 159 10.85 23.65 -7.26
N THR A 160 10.93 24.96 -7.10
CA THR A 160 9.90 25.91 -7.51
C THR A 160 9.70 25.88 -9.04
N ARG A 161 8.67 26.55 -9.54
CA ARG A 161 8.39 26.59 -10.99
C ARG A 161 9.56 27.18 -11.78
N ASP A 162 10.14 28.27 -11.29
CA ASP A 162 11.17 29.01 -12.01
C ASP A 162 12.51 28.26 -11.97
N GLU A 163 12.84 27.66 -10.82
CA GLU A 163 13.97 26.73 -10.70
C GLU A 163 13.83 25.53 -11.65
N TRP A 164 12.61 25.04 -11.85
CA TRP A 164 12.34 23.95 -12.79
C TRP A 164 12.60 24.32 -14.24
N GLU A 165 12.26 25.54 -14.65
CA GLU A 165 12.54 26.05 -15.99
C GLU A 165 14.04 26.18 -16.22
N LEU A 166 14.80 26.62 -15.21
CA LEU A 166 16.28 26.64 -15.24
C LEU A 166 16.86 25.22 -15.34
N ILE A 167 16.32 24.25 -14.59
CA ILE A 167 16.74 22.84 -14.67
C ILE A 167 16.48 22.27 -16.06
N LEU A 168 15.33 22.57 -16.67
CA LEU A 168 15.00 22.13 -18.03
C LEU A 168 15.91 22.76 -19.08
N ALA A 169 16.31 24.01 -18.90
CA ALA A 169 17.28 24.67 -19.78
C ALA A 169 18.67 24.05 -19.68
N GLN A 170 19.12 23.74 -18.46
CA GLN A 170 20.43 23.12 -18.22
C GLN A 170 20.49 21.64 -18.60
N TYR A 171 19.36 20.95 -18.45
CA TYR A 171 19.21 19.52 -18.70
C TYR A 171 17.97 19.32 -19.58
N PRO A 172 18.07 19.45 -20.91
CA PRO A 172 16.95 19.19 -21.81
C PRO A 172 16.57 17.70 -21.80
N MET A 173 15.29 17.41 -22.02
CA MET A 173 14.81 16.03 -22.18
C MET A 173 15.30 15.45 -23.50
N THR A 174 15.75 14.20 -23.46
CA THR A 174 16.12 13.46 -24.67
C THR A 174 14.88 12.87 -25.35
N VAL A 175 14.99 12.52 -26.65
CA VAL A 175 13.88 11.90 -27.41
C VAL A 175 13.39 10.62 -26.75
N GLU A 176 14.27 9.90 -26.06
CA GLU A 176 13.98 8.66 -25.35
C GLU A 176 13.24 8.88 -24.01
N GLU A 177 13.26 10.11 -23.48
CA GLU A 177 12.58 10.52 -22.26
C GLU A 177 11.22 11.19 -22.53
N LEU A 178 10.92 11.48 -23.81
CA LEU A 178 9.60 11.96 -24.24
C LEU A 178 8.60 10.79 -24.23
N PRO A 179 7.40 10.96 -23.63
CA PRO A 179 6.39 9.92 -23.51
C PRO A 179 5.67 9.56 -24.81
#